data_AF-A0A521N3J4-F1
#
_entry.id   AF-A0A521N3J4-F1
#
_cell.length_a   1.000
_cell.length_b   1.000
_cell.length_c   1.000
_cell.angle_alpha   90.00
_cell.angle_beta   90.00
_cell.angle_gamma   90.00
#
_symmetry.space_group_name_H-M   'P 1'
#
loop_
_entity.id
_entity.type
_entity.pdbx_description
1 polymer ?
#
loop_
_entity_poly.entity_id
_entity_poly.type
_entity_poly.pdbx_seq_one_letter_code
_entity_poly.pdbx_strand_id
1 'polypeptide(L)'
;MRVIITAATVAEWMPSFLELDPLYSGESQRLKVQFHQSGVGMLASAVSITRMVYEDKPDLIIQAGIAGCFDSKQPLGNVVVIADELVGDMGVQEEGKWKDLFDLKLEKSNYHPYEKRKLPNPWLNTYNLMKLQEVSGITVNEITTE
;
A
#
# COMPACT_ATOMS: atom_id res chain seq x y z
N MET A 1 -17.59 -2.91 12.87
CA MET A 1 -16.50 -2.87 11.89
C MET A 1 -15.56 -1.74 12.25
N ARG A 2 -14.28 -2.05 12.44
CA ARG A 2 -13.19 -1.10 12.66
C ARG A 2 -12.34 -1.03 11.40
N VAL A 3 -12.33 0.14 10.79
CA VAL A 3 -11.54 0.44 9.59
C VAL A 3 -10.41 1.35 9.99
N ILE A 4 -9.18 0.99 9.59
CA ILE A 4 -8.02 1.84 9.80
C ILE A 4 -7.52 2.32 8.44
N ILE A 5 -7.49 3.63 8.25
CA ILE A 5 -6.85 4.27 7.11
C ILE A 5 -5.43 4.62 7.53
N THR A 6 -4.44 4.06 6.83
CA THR A 6 -3.02 4.29 7.11
C THR A 6 -2.36 5.02 5.94
N ALA A 7 -1.46 5.97 6.25
CA ALA A 7 -0.60 6.61 5.24
C ALA A 7 0.82 6.82 5.79
N ALA A 8 1.78 7.08 4.90
CA ALA A 8 3.18 7.26 5.28
C ALA A 8 3.36 8.51 6.17
N THR A 9 2.59 9.57 5.90
CA THR A 9 2.64 10.83 6.64
C THR A 9 1.24 11.29 7.06
N VAL A 10 1.18 12.11 8.11
CA VAL A 10 -0.06 12.76 8.56
C VAL A 10 -0.68 13.61 7.44
N ALA A 11 0.15 14.29 6.64
CA ALA A 11 -0.31 15.17 5.58
C ALA A 11 -1.15 14.45 4.51
N GLU A 12 -0.91 13.16 4.28
CA GLU A 12 -1.64 12.37 3.28
C GLU A 12 -3.07 12.03 3.72
N TRP A 13 -3.28 11.67 5.00
CA TRP A 13 -4.61 11.28 5.47
C TRP A 13 -5.37 12.41 6.19
N MET A 14 -4.69 13.44 6.69
CA MET A 14 -5.31 14.55 7.45
C MET A 14 -6.48 15.23 6.72
N PRO A 15 -6.40 15.52 5.41
CA PRO A 15 -7.54 16.10 4.70
C PRO A 15 -8.79 15.20 4.77
N SER A 16 -8.61 13.88 4.69
CA SER A 16 -9.71 12.91 4.80
C SER A 16 -10.28 12.84 6.22
N PHE A 17 -9.44 13.03 7.25
CA PHE A 17 -9.91 13.10 8.64
C PHE A 17 -10.76 14.34 8.90
N LEU A 18 -10.37 15.50 8.35
CA LEU A 18 -11.12 16.76 8.54
C LEU A 18 -12.52 16.73 7.90
N GLU A 19 -12.66 16.01 6.79
CA GLU A 19 -13.93 15.84 6.06
C GLU A 19 -14.76 14.63 6.55
N LEU A 20 -14.23 13.83 7.48
CA LEU A 20 -14.93 12.66 7.99
C LEU A 20 -16.09 13.07 8.89
N ASP A 21 -17.28 12.51 8.63
CA ASP A 21 -18.43 12.67 9.52
C ASP A 21 -18.07 12.20 10.94
N PRO A 22 -18.21 13.06 11.99
CA PRO A 22 -17.91 12.70 13.38
C PRO A 22 -18.62 11.44 13.88
N LEU A 23 -19.75 11.08 13.26
CA LEU A 23 -20.42 9.81 13.50
C LEU A 23 -19.46 8.63 13.37
N TYR A 24 -18.59 8.62 12.37
CA TYR A 24 -17.70 7.50 12.09
C TYR A 24 -16.38 7.53 12.88
N SER A 25 -16.01 8.68 13.46
CA SER A 25 -14.79 8.78 14.28
C SER A 25 -14.99 8.39 15.74
N GLY A 26 -16.24 8.38 16.25
CA GLY A 26 -16.48 8.02 17.66
C GLY A 26 -17.88 7.51 18.02
N GLU A 27 -18.95 8.02 17.40
CA GLU A 27 -20.32 7.79 17.89
C GLU A 27 -20.95 6.49 17.39
N SER A 28 -20.59 6.09 16.16
CA SER A 28 -21.15 4.92 15.50
C SER A 28 -20.74 3.62 16.17
N GLN A 29 -21.73 2.78 16.46
CA GLN A 29 -21.54 1.42 16.99
C GLN A 29 -21.32 0.38 15.88
N ARG A 30 -21.63 0.72 14.61
CA ARG A 30 -21.55 -0.22 13.47
C ARG A 30 -20.23 -0.11 12.72
N LEU A 31 -19.79 1.11 12.47
CA LEU A 31 -18.57 1.45 11.72
C LEU A 31 -17.77 2.50 12.49
N LYS A 32 -16.51 2.20 12.77
CA LYS A 32 -15.55 3.14 13.34
C LYS A 32 -14.36 3.26 12.42
N VAL A 33 -13.98 4.49 12.08
CA VAL A 33 -12.83 4.82 11.24
C VAL A 33 -11.77 5.47 12.11
N GLN A 34 -10.55 4.95 12.04
CA GLN A 34 -9.38 5.52 12.70
C GLN A 34 -8.29 5.77 11.67
N PHE A 35 -7.39 6.68 12.00
CA PHE A 35 -6.25 7.04 11.15
C PHE A 35 -4.94 6.66 11.83
N HIS A 36 -4.00 6.16 11.03
CA HIS A 36 -2.70 5.69 11.49
C HIS A 36 -1.60 6.24 10.57
N GLN A 37 -0.46 6.62 11.15
CA GLN A 37 0.73 6.96 10.38
C GLN A 37 1.67 5.76 10.36
N SER A 38 1.94 5.20 9.18
CA SER A 38 2.85 4.05 9.01
C SER A 38 4.33 4.45 9.01
N GLY A 39 4.63 5.70 8.67
CA GLY A 39 5.99 6.17 8.42
C GLY A 39 6.44 5.92 6.98
N VAL A 40 7.54 6.55 6.59
CA VAL A 40 8.10 6.47 5.24
C VAL A 40 9.05 5.28 5.14
N GLY A 41 8.92 4.51 4.05
CA GLY A 41 9.74 3.34 3.76
C GLY A 41 9.12 2.02 4.24
N MET A 42 9.58 0.92 3.65
CA MET A 42 9.02 -0.42 3.86
C MET A 42 9.17 -0.88 5.32
N LEU A 43 10.34 -0.68 5.93
CA LEU A 43 10.61 -1.17 7.30
C LEU A 43 9.74 -0.45 8.34
N ALA A 44 9.67 0.89 8.26
CA ALA A 44 8.84 1.68 9.17
C ALA A 44 7.36 1.28 9.02
N SER A 45 6.88 1.19 7.78
CA SER A 45 5.50 0.81 7.49
C SER A 45 5.18 -0.59 7.99
N ALA A 46 6.02 -1.58 7.70
CA ALA A 46 5.81 -2.97 8.13
C ALA A 46 5.74 -3.09 9.66
N VAL A 47 6.65 -2.45 10.39
CA VAL A 47 6.66 -2.49 11.87
C VAL A 47 5.45 -1.79 12.45
N SER A 48 5.14 -0.56 11.97
CA SER A 48 4.04 0.24 12.51
C SER A 48 2.68 -0.41 12.23
N ILE A 49 2.44 -0.86 11.00
CA ILE A 49 1.18 -1.51 10.60
C ILE A 49 1.00 -2.83 11.36
N THR A 50 2.06 -3.65 11.48
CA THR A 50 1.97 -4.92 12.22
C THR A 50 1.63 -4.70 13.69
N ARG A 51 2.26 -3.69 14.32
CA ARG A 51 1.96 -3.32 15.69
C ARG A 51 0.50 -2.86 15.85
N MET A 52 0.04 -1.99 14.95
CA MET A 52 -1.36 -1.52 14.91
C MET A 52 -2.33 -2.70 14.73
N VAL A 53 -2.04 -3.66 13.86
CA VAL A 53 -2.87 -4.87 13.68
C VAL A 53 -2.99 -5.66 14.99
N TYR A 54 -1.90 -5.80 15.72
CA TYR A 54 -1.87 -6.54 16.98
C TYR A 54 -2.62 -5.83 18.11
N GLU A 55 -2.42 -4.51 18.25
CA GLU A 55 -2.99 -3.69 19.31
C GLU A 55 -4.48 -3.39 19.06
N ASP A 56 -4.82 -2.90 17.86
CA ASP A 56 -6.16 -2.42 17.54
C ASP A 56 -7.07 -3.50 16.95
N LYS A 57 -6.50 -4.53 16.29
CA LYS A 57 -7.24 -5.63 15.64
C LYS A 57 -8.34 -5.12 14.68
N PRO A 58 -7.98 -4.31 13.66
CA PRO A 58 -8.96 -3.80 12.69
C PRO A 58 -9.60 -4.93 11.88
N ASP A 59 -10.81 -4.68 11.40
CA ASP A 59 -11.50 -5.57 10.46
C ASP A 59 -11.06 -5.29 9.01
N LEU A 60 -10.62 -4.06 8.73
CA LEU A 60 -10.13 -3.62 7.42
C LEU A 60 -9.04 -2.57 7.58
N ILE A 61 -7.99 -2.68 6.78
CA ILE A 61 -6.92 -1.67 6.66
C ILE A 61 -6.92 -1.16 5.23
N ILE A 62 -6.95 0.16 5.06
CA ILE A 62 -6.81 0.83 3.77
C ILE A 62 -5.51 1.63 3.82
N GLN A 63 -4.54 1.25 3.00
CA GLN A 63 -3.33 2.05 2.83
C GLN A 63 -3.57 3.08 1.73
N ALA A 64 -3.60 4.35 2.11
CA ALA A 64 -3.73 5.48 1.21
C ALA A 64 -2.42 6.28 1.21
N GLY A 65 -2.08 6.89 0.09
CA GLY A 65 -0.88 7.69 -0.02
C GLY A 65 -0.69 8.25 -1.42
N ILE A 66 0.37 9.03 -1.58
CA ILE A 66 0.80 9.50 -2.90
C ILE A 66 1.82 8.54 -3.51
N ALA A 67 1.83 8.44 -4.83
CA ALA A 67 2.79 7.65 -5.58
C ALA A 67 3.27 8.39 -6.82
N GLY A 68 4.50 8.12 -7.23
CA GLY A 68 5.00 8.50 -8.54
C GLY A 68 4.35 7.64 -9.64
N CYS A 69 4.40 8.13 -10.88
CA CYS A 69 3.91 7.39 -12.04
C CYS A 69 5.03 7.22 -13.07
N PHE A 70 5.33 5.97 -13.45
CA PHE A 70 6.28 5.67 -14.51
C PHE A 70 5.68 5.79 -15.91
N ASP A 71 4.35 5.73 -16.04
CA ASP A 71 3.66 5.96 -17.32
C ASP A 71 3.44 7.46 -17.55
N SER A 72 4.26 8.05 -18.40
CA SER A 72 4.19 9.48 -18.75
C SER A 72 2.90 9.87 -19.49
N LYS A 73 2.11 8.90 -19.96
CA LYS A 73 0.80 9.17 -20.58
C LYS A 73 -0.32 9.30 -19.55
N GLN A 74 -0.11 8.82 -18.33
CA GLN A 74 -1.12 8.87 -17.30
C GLN A 74 -1.13 10.26 -16.63
N PRO A 75 -2.29 10.95 -16.59
CA PRO A 75 -2.38 12.25 -15.91
C PRO A 75 -2.09 12.13 -14.41
N LEU A 76 -1.37 13.12 -13.87
CA LEU A 76 -1.18 13.27 -12.42
C LEU A 76 -2.50 13.66 -11.74
N GLY A 77 -2.61 13.35 -10.45
CA GLY A 77 -3.82 13.63 -9.66
C GLY A 77 -4.94 12.61 -9.81
N ASN A 78 -4.71 11.53 -10.58
CA ASN A 78 -5.64 10.42 -10.67
C ASN A 78 -5.56 9.51 -9.44
N VAL A 79 -6.73 9.09 -8.94
CA VAL A 79 -6.84 8.09 -7.88
C VAL A 79 -6.98 6.72 -8.52
N VAL A 80 -6.13 5.79 -8.09
CA VAL A 80 -6.08 4.42 -8.60
C VAL A 80 -6.08 3.43 -7.42
N VAL A 81 -6.32 2.16 -7.70
CA VAL A 81 -6.16 1.08 -6.72
C VAL A 81 -5.08 0.11 -7.19
N ILE A 82 -4.29 -0.37 -6.23
CA ILE A 82 -3.20 -1.30 -6.49
C ILE A 82 -3.77 -2.72 -6.55
N ALA A 83 -3.69 -3.34 -7.73
CA ALA A 83 -4.14 -4.70 -7.99
C ALA A 83 -3.09 -5.74 -7.65
N ASP A 84 -1.83 -5.39 -7.88
CA ASP A 84 -0.69 -6.18 -7.51
C ASP A 84 0.51 -5.28 -7.22
N GLU A 85 1.39 -5.73 -6.34
CA GLU A 85 2.58 -4.98 -5.93
C GLU A 85 3.85 -5.80 -6.16
N LEU A 86 4.91 -5.15 -6.61
CA LEU A 86 6.25 -5.73 -6.68
C LEU A 86 7.25 -4.84 -5.94
N VAL A 87 8.27 -5.45 -5.35
CA VAL A 87 9.36 -4.71 -4.70
C VAL A 87 10.48 -4.51 -5.73
N GLY A 88 10.66 -3.27 -6.18
CA GLY A 88 11.53 -2.94 -7.30
C GLY A 88 13.02 -2.87 -6.95
N ASP A 89 13.34 -2.60 -5.68
CA ASP A 89 14.70 -2.33 -5.18
C ASP A 89 15.28 -3.49 -4.34
N MET A 90 14.60 -4.65 -4.32
CA MET A 90 15.03 -5.83 -3.57
C MET A 90 15.73 -6.85 -4.48
N GLY A 91 17.05 -6.80 -4.49
CA GLY A 91 17.86 -7.66 -5.36
C GLY A 91 19.34 -7.30 -5.31
N VAL A 92 20.08 -7.73 -6.32
CA VAL A 92 21.50 -7.38 -6.48
C VAL A 92 21.78 -6.91 -7.90
N GLN A 93 22.62 -5.88 -8.02
CA GLN A 93 23.22 -5.47 -9.27
C GLN A 93 24.58 -6.16 -9.40
N GLU A 94 24.73 -7.07 -10.37
CA GLU A 94 25.96 -7.85 -10.59
C GLU A 94 26.24 -7.94 -12.10
N GLU A 95 27.49 -7.71 -12.50
CA GLU A 95 27.91 -7.76 -13.92
C GLU A 95 27.07 -6.85 -14.84
N GLY A 96 26.62 -5.69 -14.34
CA GLY A 96 25.79 -4.76 -15.09
C GLY A 96 24.34 -5.24 -15.29
N LYS A 97 23.90 -6.29 -14.59
CA LYS A 97 22.53 -6.80 -14.64
C LYS A 97 21.89 -6.75 -13.25
N TRP A 98 20.63 -6.32 -13.22
CA TRP A 98 19.79 -6.47 -12.05
C TRP A 98 19.28 -7.91 -11.95
N LYS A 99 19.33 -8.49 -10.75
CA LYS A 99 18.73 -9.78 -10.43
C LYS A 99 17.85 -9.61 -9.20
N ASP A 100 16.56 -9.91 -9.33
CA ASP A 100 15.63 -9.88 -8.22
C ASP A 100 15.73 -11.15 -7.34
N LEU A 101 14.97 -11.19 -6.23
CA LEU A 101 14.90 -12.36 -5.34
C LEU A 101 14.58 -13.68 -6.06
N PHE A 102 13.77 -13.61 -7.11
CA PHE A 102 13.29 -14.77 -7.86
C PHE A 102 14.33 -15.26 -8.87
N ASP A 103 15.06 -14.35 -9.51
CA ASP A 103 16.21 -14.65 -10.36
C ASP A 103 17.34 -15.31 -9.56
N LEU A 104 17.55 -14.83 -8.33
CA LEU A 104 18.50 -15.39 -7.37
C LEU A 104 18.03 -16.72 -6.74
N LYS A 105 16.80 -17.16 -7.02
CA LYS A 105 16.17 -18.35 -6.44
C LYS A 105 16.09 -18.34 -4.91
N LEU A 106 16.06 -17.14 -4.31
CA LEU A 106 15.84 -16.95 -2.87
C LEU A 106 14.36 -17.06 -2.51
N GLU A 107 13.47 -16.80 -3.47
CA GLU A 107 12.02 -16.99 -3.35
C GLU A 107 11.45 -17.59 -4.65
N LYS A 108 10.31 -18.27 -4.54
CA LYS A 108 9.58 -18.84 -5.67
C LYS A 108 8.51 -17.87 -6.16
N SER A 109 8.51 -17.58 -7.46
CA SER A 109 7.62 -16.58 -8.08
C SER A 109 6.12 -16.85 -7.96
N ASN A 110 5.71 -18.10 -7.72
CA ASN A 110 4.31 -18.52 -7.58
C ASN A 110 4.06 -19.23 -6.24
N TYR A 111 4.83 -18.90 -5.20
CA TYR A 111 4.63 -19.43 -3.86
C TYR A 111 4.00 -18.35 -2.99
N HIS A 112 2.94 -18.72 -2.27
CA HIS A 112 2.20 -17.79 -1.41
C HIS A 112 3.16 -17.01 -0.50
N PRO A 113 3.06 -15.67 -0.45
CA PRO A 113 1.95 -14.84 -0.97
C PRO A 113 2.09 -14.36 -2.43
N TYR A 114 3.11 -14.77 -3.17
CA TYR A 114 3.38 -14.28 -4.53
C TYR A 114 2.67 -15.05 -5.64
N GLU A 115 2.23 -14.31 -6.66
CA GLU A 115 1.79 -14.80 -7.96
C GLU A 115 2.56 -14.09 -9.07
N LYS A 116 3.25 -14.85 -9.92
CA LYS A 116 4.07 -14.36 -11.03
C LYS A 116 5.02 -13.22 -10.61
N ARG A 117 5.70 -13.38 -9.47
CA ARG A 117 6.63 -12.42 -8.83
C ARG A 117 5.97 -11.19 -8.19
N LYS A 118 4.64 -11.14 -8.08
CA LYS A 118 3.91 -10.01 -7.51
C LYS A 118 3.06 -10.42 -6.33
N LEU A 119 2.73 -9.49 -5.46
CA LEU A 119 1.78 -9.64 -4.36
C LEU A 119 0.40 -9.20 -4.85
N PRO A 120 -0.53 -10.14 -5.14
CA PRO A 120 -1.88 -9.76 -5.58
C PRO A 120 -2.67 -9.16 -4.41
N ASN A 121 -3.57 -8.23 -4.72
CA ASN A 121 -4.55 -7.72 -3.77
C ASN A 121 -5.86 -8.52 -3.90
N PRO A 122 -6.14 -9.51 -3.03
CA PRO A 122 -7.30 -10.38 -3.18
C PRO A 122 -8.63 -9.68 -2.86
N TRP A 123 -8.58 -8.44 -2.35
CA TRP A 123 -9.73 -7.76 -1.77
C TRP A 123 -10.40 -6.75 -2.70
N LEU A 124 -9.85 -6.52 -3.90
CA LEU A 124 -10.39 -5.53 -4.85
C LEU A 124 -11.82 -5.82 -5.29
N ASN A 125 -12.17 -7.09 -5.54
CA ASN A 125 -13.54 -7.48 -5.90
C ASN A 125 -14.57 -7.08 -4.82
N THR A 126 -14.14 -6.98 -3.57
CA THR A 126 -15.00 -6.64 -2.43
C THR A 126 -14.98 -5.14 -2.14
N TYR A 127 -13.81 -4.49 -2.23
CA TYR A 127 -13.61 -3.12 -1.71
C TYR A 127 -13.24 -2.06 -2.76
N ASN A 128 -13.10 -2.40 -4.06
CA ASN A 128 -13.03 -1.40 -5.14
C ASN A 128 -14.42 -0.82 -5.46
N LEU A 129 -15.07 -0.24 -4.44
CA LEU A 129 -16.47 0.21 -4.51
C LEU A 129 -16.67 1.34 -5.52
N MET A 130 -15.64 2.16 -5.73
CA MET A 130 -15.65 3.29 -6.67
C MET A 130 -15.28 2.88 -8.11
N LYS A 131 -14.98 1.58 -8.35
CA LYS A 131 -14.54 1.08 -9.67
C LYS A 131 -13.36 1.89 -10.22
N LEU A 132 -12.40 2.19 -9.35
CA LEU A 132 -11.19 2.91 -9.71
C LEU A 132 -10.35 2.07 -10.67
N GLN A 133 -9.52 2.74 -11.46
CA GLN A 133 -8.56 2.08 -12.33
C GLN A 133 -7.62 1.21 -11.49
N GLU A 134 -7.53 -0.05 -11.87
CA GLU A 134 -6.61 -1.03 -11.29
C GLU A 134 -5.25 -0.94 -11.98
N VAL A 135 -4.19 -0.79 -11.19
CA VAL A 135 -2.81 -0.69 -11.68
C VAL A 135 -1.86 -1.55 -10.88
N SER A 136 -0.70 -1.85 -11.45
CA SER A 136 0.43 -2.46 -10.74
C SER A 136 1.22 -1.41 -9.98
N GLY A 137 1.50 -1.68 -8.71
CA GLY A 137 2.37 -0.88 -7.85
C GLY A 137 3.82 -1.39 -7.89
N ILE A 138 4.76 -0.45 -7.75
CA ILE A 138 6.18 -0.77 -7.54
C ILE A 138 6.60 -0.07 -6.25
N THR A 139 6.92 -0.87 -5.23
CA THR A 139 7.44 -0.38 -3.97
C THR A 139 8.96 -0.29 -4.05
N VAL A 140 9.49 0.88 -3.70
CA VAL A 140 10.91 1.18 -3.58
C VAL A 140 11.15 2.07 -2.37
N ASN A 141 12.34 1.99 -1.76
CA ASN A 141 12.75 2.85 -0.67
C ASN A 141 13.54 4.07 -1.16
N GLU A 142 14.02 4.04 -2.41
CA GLU A 142 14.77 5.11 -3.04
C GLU A 142 14.28 5.33 -4.48
N ILE A 143 14.23 6.59 -4.89
CA ILE A 143 14.13 6.99 -6.29
C ILE A 143 15.29 7.94 -6.60
N THR A 144 15.83 7.85 -7.82
CA THR A 144 16.87 8.74 -8.32
C THR A 144 16.31 9.57 -9.47
N THR A 145 16.70 10.85 -9.55
CA THR A 145 16.23 11.80 -10.58
C THR A 145 17.38 12.37 -11.41
N GLU A 146 18.55 11.74 -11.37
CA GLU A 146 19.75 12.13 -12.13
C GLU A 146 19.61 11.83 -13.63
#